data_AF-A0A6V7KR40-F1
#
_entry.id   AF-A0A6V7KR40-F1
#
_cell.length_a   1.000
_cell.length_b   1.000
_cell.length_c   1.000
_cell.angle_alpha   90.00
_cell.angle_beta   90.00
_cell.angle_gamma   90.00
#
_symmetry.space_group_name_H-M   'P 1'
#
loop_
_entity.id
_entity.type
_entity.pdbx_description
1 polymer ?
#
loop_
_entity_poly.entity_id
_entity_poly.type
_entity_poly.pdbx_seq_one_letter_code
_entity_poly.pdbx_strand_id
1 'polypeptide(L)'
;EMVELSRRQAADSETRPQTVTFIKTDDDATRKEVTLIGGPAQFGPKIRGDTKVIGKAVLANPSRGCTEITNVKEMEGNIALVSRGNCMFIEKARIIQKTGAIAGIVLDNTIGSSADSASMFSMSGDGNSSDDIKIPFVFLFHNEASELVRAVKNGGSDVIVTI
;
A
#
# COMPACT_ATOMS: atom_id res chain seq x y z
N GLU A 1 -6.96 -7.49 -35.21
CA GLU A 1 -7.75 -6.57 -34.36
C GLU A 1 -8.57 -7.30 -33.27
N MET A 2 -7.95 -8.24 -32.55
CA MET A 2 -8.50 -8.85 -31.31
C MET A 2 -7.42 -8.91 -30.23
N VAL A 3 -6.18 -9.24 -30.63
CA VAL A 3 -4.98 -9.19 -29.77
C VAL A 3 -4.79 -7.81 -29.12
N GLU A 4 -5.10 -6.73 -29.81
CA GLU A 4 -4.97 -5.36 -29.28
C GLU A 4 -6.06 -5.02 -28.26
N LEU A 5 -7.30 -5.45 -28.50
CA LEU A 5 -8.41 -5.31 -27.55
C LEU A 5 -8.16 -6.10 -26.27
N SER A 6 -7.65 -7.34 -26.40
CA SER A 6 -7.28 -8.17 -25.25
C SER A 6 -6.12 -7.58 -24.44
N ARG A 7 -5.09 -7.01 -25.11
CA ARG A 7 -3.99 -6.32 -24.43
C ARG A 7 -4.46 -5.06 -23.71
N ARG A 8 -5.36 -4.27 -24.31
CA ARG A 8 -5.96 -3.09 -23.68
C ARG A 8 -6.79 -3.50 -22.47
N GLN A 9 -7.66 -4.51 -22.58
CA GLN A 9 -8.45 -5.02 -21.45
C GLN A 9 -7.60 -5.60 -20.31
N ALA A 10 -6.51 -6.32 -20.63
CA ALA A 10 -5.59 -6.84 -19.62
C ALA A 10 -4.85 -5.72 -18.89
N ALA A 11 -4.31 -4.75 -19.64
CA ALA A 11 -3.63 -3.57 -19.07
C ALA A 11 -4.58 -2.74 -18.19
N ASP A 12 -5.82 -2.53 -18.64
CA ASP A 12 -6.86 -1.78 -17.89
C ASP A 12 -7.31 -2.52 -16.63
N SER A 13 -7.17 -3.85 -16.60
CA SER A 13 -7.44 -4.67 -15.40
C SER A 13 -6.30 -4.64 -14.38
N GLU A 14 -5.07 -4.40 -14.81
CA GLU A 14 -3.86 -4.37 -13.97
C GLU A 14 -3.59 -3.01 -13.37
N THR A 15 -4.07 -1.93 -13.98
CA THR A 15 -3.93 -0.55 -13.49
C THR A 15 -5.14 -0.07 -12.68
N ARG A 16 -6.10 -0.95 -12.38
CA ARG A 16 -7.30 -0.56 -11.61
C ARG A 16 -6.88 0.03 -10.26
N PRO A 17 -7.28 1.28 -9.97
CA PRO A 17 -6.98 1.90 -8.70
C PRO A 17 -7.47 1.08 -7.51
N GLN A 18 -6.72 1.13 -6.43
CA GLN A 18 -7.08 0.61 -5.12
C GLN A 18 -7.45 1.78 -4.22
N THR A 19 -8.24 1.52 -3.18
CA THR A 19 -8.62 2.54 -2.20
C THR A 19 -7.99 2.20 -0.87
N VAL A 20 -7.53 3.23 -0.15
CA VAL A 20 -7.11 3.13 1.24
C VAL A 20 -7.99 4.07 2.04
N THR A 21 -8.80 3.53 2.95
CA THR A 21 -9.71 4.32 3.77
C THR A 21 -9.34 4.26 5.25
N PHE A 22 -9.50 5.37 5.95
CA PHE A 22 -9.29 5.45 7.39
C PHE A 22 -10.08 6.61 7.98
N ILE A 23 -10.24 6.60 9.30
CA ILE A 23 -10.87 7.70 10.04
C ILE A 23 -9.77 8.54 10.65
N LYS A 24 -9.77 9.85 10.37
CA LYS A 24 -8.97 10.83 11.10
C LYS A 24 -9.83 11.61 12.08
N THR A 25 -9.22 12.06 13.17
CA THR A 25 -9.82 13.02 14.09
C THR A 25 -9.21 14.39 13.81
N ASP A 26 -10.03 15.37 13.43
CA ASP A 26 -9.59 16.75 13.23
C ASP A 26 -9.54 17.51 14.58
N ASP A 27 -8.98 18.72 14.58
CA ASP A 27 -8.67 19.49 15.81
C ASP A 27 -9.91 19.82 16.66
N ASP A 28 -11.09 19.83 16.06
CA ASP A 28 -12.39 20.03 16.71
C ASP A 28 -13.01 18.72 17.26
N ALA A 29 -12.21 17.65 17.33
CA ALA A 29 -12.61 16.29 17.71
C ALA A 29 -13.63 15.64 16.75
N THR A 30 -13.85 16.20 15.55
CA THR A 30 -14.69 15.55 14.55
C THR A 30 -13.99 14.37 13.90
N ARG A 31 -14.73 13.27 13.72
CA ARG A 31 -14.24 12.08 13.03
C ARG A 31 -14.62 12.17 11.56
N LYS A 32 -13.61 12.23 10.69
CA LYS A 32 -13.79 12.31 9.24
C LYS A 32 -13.21 11.07 8.57
N GLU A 33 -14.01 10.43 7.73
CA GLU A 33 -13.51 9.38 6.85
C GLU A 33 -12.69 10.00 5.71
N VAL A 34 -11.52 9.44 5.46
CA VAL A 34 -10.62 9.80 4.37
C VAL A 34 -10.52 8.59 3.46
N THR A 35 -10.68 8.82 2.16
CA THR A 35 -10.45 7.82 1.10
C THR A 35 -9.32 8.31 0.23
N LEU A 36 -8.29 7.50 0.10
CA LEU A 36 -7.12 7.76 -0.73
C LEU A 36 -7.11 6.79 -1.91
N ILE A 37 -6.73 7.29 -3.09
CA ILE A 37 -6.57 6.46 -4.29
C ILE A 37 -5.11 6.01 -4.38
N GLY A 38 -4.90 4.73 -4.64
CA GLY A 38 -3.58 4.12 -4.74
C GLY A 38 -3.43 3.21 -5.97
N GLY A 39 -2.18 2.97 -6.36
CA GLY A 39 -1.82 2.04 -7.41
C GLY A 39 -1.85 0.58 -6.91
N PRO A 40 -2.28 -0.38 -7.76
CA PRO A 40 -2.29 -1.80 -7.41
C PRO A 40 -0.89 -2.43 -7.50
N ALA A 41 -0.71 -3.62 -6.90
CA ALA A 41 0.44 -4.49 -7.16
C ALA A 41 0.12 -5.58 -8.19
N GLN A 42 1.11 -5.95 -9.02
CA GLN A 42 1.03 -7.12 -9.91
C GLN A 42 1.40 -8.44 -9.19
N PHE A 43 1.66 -8.38 -7.88
CA PHE A 43 2.00 -9.50 -7.02
C PHE A 43 1.09 -9.54 -5.80
N GLY A 44 0.99 -10.71 -5.17
CA GLY A 44 0.11 -10.93 -4.02
C GLY A 44 -1.38 -10.97 -4.39
N PRO A 45 -2.24 -11.26 -3.40
CA PRO A 45 -3.68 -11.24 -3.58
C PRO A 45 -4.19 -9.87 -4.06
N LYS A 46 -5.11 -9.88 -5.03
CA LYS A 46 -5.79 -8.67 -5.50
C LYS A 46 -6.97 -8.36 -4.61
N ILE A 47 -7.05 -7.14 -4.10
CA ILE A 47 -8.20 -6.65 -3.33
C ILE A 47 -9.26 -6.16 -4.33
N ARG A 48 -10.38 -6.89 -4.41
CA ARG A 48 -11.47 -6.66 -5.37
C ARG A 48 -12.81 -7.09 -4.79
N GLY A 49 -13.87 -6.41 -5.21
CA GLY A 49 -15.25 -6.72 -4.81
C GLY A 49 -15.41 -6.56 -3.29
N ASP A 50 -15.92 -7.61 -2.64
CA ASP A 50 -16.18 -7.61 -1.19
C ASP A 50 -14.95 -7.97 -0.34
N THR A 51 -13.82 -8.32 -0.98
CA THR A 51 -12.57 -8.61 -0.25
C THR A 51 -12.00 -7.30 0.26
N LYS A 52 -11.75 -7.21 1.57
CA LYS A 52 -11.12 -6.06 2.24
C LYS A 52 -10.10 -6.55 3.26
N VAL A 53 -9.04 -5.79 3.47
CA VAL A 53 -8.12 -6.00 4.59
C VAL A 53 -8.19 -4.84 5.55
N ILE A 54 -8.46 -5.14 6.82
CA ILE A 54 -8.62 -4.16 7.89
C ILE A 54 -7.57 -4.41 8.95
N GLY A 55 -6.81 -3.39 9.32
CA GLY A 55 -5.80 -3.50 10.37
C GLY A 55 -5.22 -2.15 10.77
N LYS A 56 -4.44 -2.13 11.85
CA LYS A 56 -3.72 -0.91 12.25
C LYS A 56 -2.62 -0.61 11.24
N ALA A 57 -2.43 0.66 10.91
CA ALA A 57 -1.33 1.10 10.07
C ALA A 57 -0.06 1.33 10.92
N VAL A 58 1.01 0.60 10.60
CA VAL A 58 2.24 0.59 11.39
C VAL A 58 3.43 0.95 10.50
N LEU A 59 4.23 1.92 10.93
CA LEU A 59 5.45 2.31 10.21
C LEU A 59 6.54 1.24 10.38
N ALA A 60 7.12 0.80 9.27
CA ALA A 60 8.24 -0.14 9.32
C ALA A 60 9.51 0.51 9.86
N ASN A 61 10.29 -0.26 10.61
CA ASN A 61 11.63 0.09 11.02
C ASN A 61 12.60 -1.04 10.65
N PRO A 62 13.56 -0.86 9.73
CA PRO A 62 13.79 0.34 8.93
C PRO A 62 12.66 0.64 7.94
N SER A 63 12.37 1.93 7.71
CA SER A 63 11.22 2.38 6.92
C SER A 63 11.24 1.93 5.46
N ARG A 64 12.42 1.65 4.90
CA ARG A 64 12.54 1.18 3.52
C ARG A 64 12.11 -0.28 3.36
N GLY A 65 12.09 -1.10 4.41
CA GLY A 65 11.73 -2.51 4.31
C GLY A 65 12.57 -3.32 3.32
N CYS A 66 13.84 -2.95 3.15
CA CYS A 66 14.80 -3.65 2.28
C CYS A 66 15.77 -4.54 3.05
N THR A 67 15.68 -4.52 4.38
CA THR A 67 16.44 -5.34 5.31
C THR A 67 15.48 -5.89 6.36
N GLU A 68 15.98 -6.72 7.27
CA GLU A 68 15.20 -7.20 8.40
C GLU A 68 14.53 -6.05 9.18
N ILE A 69 13.23 -6.21 9.45
CA ILE A 69 12.42 -5.26 10.21
C ILE A 69 12.62 -5.54 11.69
N THR A 70 12.88 -4.50 12.48
CA THR A 70 13.17 -4.60 13.92
C THR A 70 11.90 -4.53 14.78
N ASN A 71 10.84 -3.84 14.32
CA ASN A 71 9.57 -3.72 15.03
C ASN A 71 8.54 -4.79 14.61
N VAL A 72 8.98 -6.05 14.47
CA VAL A 72 8.14 -7.19 14.03
C VAL A 72 6.87 -7.34 14.86
N LYS A 73 6.96 -7.19 16.19
CA LYS A 73 5.81 -7.33 17.11
C LYS A 73 4.68 -6.33 16.85
N GLU A 74 5.01 -5.14 16.34
CA GLU A 74 4.01 -4.14 15.99
C GLU A 74 3.35 -4.46 14.65
N MET A 75 4.06 -5.14 13.76
CA MET A 75 3.60 -5.49 12.41
C MET A 75 2.69 -6.72 12.36
N GLU A 76 2.89 -7.66 13.27
CA GLU A 76 2.13 -8.92 13.29
C GLU A 76 0.62 -8.65 13.39
N GLY A 77 -0.14 -9.14 12.40
CA GLY A 77 -1.59 -8.92 12.32
C GLY A 77 -2.01 -7.54 11.82
N ASN A 78 -1.06 -6.68 11.42
CA ASN A 78 -1.31 -5.28 11.06
C ASN A 78 -0.87 -4.95 9.62
N ILE A 79 -1.19 -3.73 9.17
CA ILE A 79 -0.87 -3.22 7.84
C ILE A 79 0.45 -2.45 7.91
N ALA A 80 1.47 -2.94 7.20
CA ALA A 80 2.79 -2.35 7.22
C ALA A 80 2.90 -1.16 6.25
N LEU A 81 3.42 -0.04 6.73
CA LEU A 81 3.75 1.13 5.92
C LEU A 81 5.25 1.16 5.64
N VAL A 82 5.63 1.11 4.37
CA VAL A 82 7.04 1.13 3.92
C VAL A 82 7.28 2.24 2.91
N SER A 83 8.43 2.88 2.95
CA SER A 83 8.80 3.90 1.98
C SER A 83 9.36 3.28 0.69
N ARG A 84 9.02 3.87 -0.46
CA ARG A 84 9.58 3.54 -1.77
C ARG A 84 11.11 3.73 -1.79
N GLY A 85 11.82 2.95 -2.61
CA GLY A 85 13.25 3.11 -2.88
C GLY A 85 14.11 1.99 -2.28
N ASN A 86 15.42 2.03 -2.58
CA ASN A 86 16.48 1.11 -2.15
C ASN A 86 16.41 -0.33 -2.70
N CYS A 87 15.23 -0.91 -2.85
CA CYS A 87 15.00 -2.25 -3.35
C CYS A 87 13.69 -2.30 -4.16
N MET A 88 13.47 -3.40 -4.89
CA MET A 88 12.25 -3.60 -5.69
C MET A 88 11.02 -3.75 -4.80
N PHE A 89 9.83 -3.47 -5.35
CA PHE A 89 8.58 -3.56 -4.59
C PHE A 89 8.30 -4.98 -4.08
N ILE A 90 8.57 -6.00 -4.90
CA ILE A 90 8.37 -7.40 -4.52
C ILE A 90 9.33 -7.85 -3.42
N GLU A 91 10.55 -7.30 -3.36
CA GLU A 91 11.50 -7.60 -2.27
C GLU A 91 10.99 -7.07 -0.94
N LYS A 92 10.40 -5.86 -0.93
CA LYS A 92 9.70 -5.32 0.25
C LYS A 92 8.57 -6.25 0.67
N ALA A 93 7.79 -6.75 -0.27
CA ALA A 93 6.69 -7.68 0.03
C ALA A 93 7.16 -8.96 0.71
N ARG A 94 8.26 -9.57 0.22
CA ARG A 94 8.88 -10.75 0.83
C ARG A 94 9.37 -10.51 2.25
N ILE A 95 9.92 -9.32 2.52
CA ILE A 95 10.40 -8.95 3.86
C ILE A 95 9.23 -8.69 4.80
N ILE A 96 8.25 -7.90 4.36
CA ILE A 96 7.09 -7.51 5.18
C ILE A 96 6.21 -8.71 5.50
N GLN A 97 5.96 -9.64 4.58
CA GLN A 97 5.14 -10.80 4.95
C GLN A 97 5.79 -11.70 6.00
N LYS A 98 7.13 -11.72 6.10
CA LYS A 98 7.85 -12.48 7.13
C LYS A 98 7.66 -11.89 8.53
N THR A 99 7.21 -10.65 8.65
CA THR A 99 6.91 -10.03 9.95
C THR A 99 5.53 -10.39 10.48
N GLY A 100 4.72 -11.12 9.71
CA GLY A 100 3.33 -11.43 10.05
C GLY A 100 2.34 -10.30 9.73
N ALA A 101 2.77 -9.27 9.00
CA ALA A 101 1.86 -8.24 8.48
C ALA A 101 0.82 -8.87 7.54
N ILE A 102 -0.40 -8.34 7.55
CA ILE A 102 -1.53 -8.86 6.76
C ILE A 102 -1.74 -8.11 5.44
N ALA A 103 -1.11 -6.95 5.27
CA ALA A 103 -1.02 -6.18 4.04
C ALA A 103 0.16 -5.21 4.11
N GLY A 104 0.53 -4.64 2.95
CA GLY A 104 1.53 -3.58 2.88
C GLY A 104 1.07 -2.37 2.07
N ILE A 105 1.48 -1.18 2.49
CA ILE A 105 1.31 0.06 1.76
C ILE A 105 2.69 0.67 1.49
N VAL A 106 3.01 0.86 0.22
CA VAL A 106 4.23 1.54 -0.21
C VAL A 106 3.94 3.03 -0.36
N LEU A 107 4.71 3.84 0.35
CA LEU A 107 4.62 5.30 0.38
C LEU A 107 5.63 5.89 -0.60
N ASP A 108 5.15 6.61 -1.62
CA ASP A 108 6.04 7.29 -2.56
C ASP A 108 6.89 8.35 -1.85
N ASN A 109 8.09 8.57 -2.37
CA ASN A 109 9.02 9.60 -1.90
C ASN A 109 9.19 10.74 -2.91
N THR A 110 8.47 10.73 -4.03
CA THR A 110 8.42 11.83 -4.99
C THR A 110 7.52 12.95 -4.47
N ILE A 111 8.10 13.99 -3.88
CA ILE A 111 7.35 15.11 -3.32
C ILE A 111 6.40 15.71 -4.36
N GLY A 112 5.13 15.90 -3.98
CA GLY A 112 4.10 16.50 -4.81
C GLY A 112 3.41 15.54 -5.79
N SER A 113 3.86 14.28 -5.88
CA SER A 113 3.12 13.26 -6.62
C SER A 113 1.75 12.99 -5.98
N SER A 114 0.74 12.77 -6.81
CA SER A 114 -0.63 12.48 -6.40
C SER A 114 -1.32 11.63 -7.45
N ALA A 115 -2.30 10.84 -7.02
CA ALA A 115 -3.18 10.11 -7.93
C ALA A 115 -3.99 11.04 -8.85
N ASP A 116 -4.18 12.30 -8.47
CA ASP A 116 -4.92 13.30 -9.25
C ASP A 116 -4.12 13.89 -10.41
N SER A 117 -2.78 13.89 -10.33
CA SER A 117 -1.90 14.57 -11.28
C SER A 117 -0.92 13.65 -11.99
N ALA A 118 -0.63 12.48 -11.44
CA ALA A 118 0.27 11.49 -12.02
C ALA A 118 -0.50 10.38 -12.75
N SER A 119 0.12 9.80 -13.78
CA SER A 119 -0.41 8.58 -14.38
C SER A 119 -0.34 7.43 -13.38
N MET A 120 -1.47 6.75 -13.19
CA MET A 120 -1.51 5.56 -12.35
C MET A 120 -0.62 4.46 -12.94
N PHE A 121 0.13 3.79 -12.08
CA PHE A 121 0.96 2.65 -12.45
C PHE A 121 0.74 1.52 -11.46
N SER A 122 1.09 0.30 -11.88
CA SER A 122 1.09 -0.85 -11.00
C SER A 122 2.52 -1.18 -10.56
N MET A 123 2.67 -1.56 -9.28
CA MET A 123 3.95 -2.06 -8.79
C MET A 123 4.25 -3.42 -9.41
N SER A 124 5.25 -3.46 -10.28
CA SER A 124 5.70 -4.69 -10.95
C SER A 124 6.56 -5.57 -10.04
N GLY A 125 6.57 -6.86 -10.36
CA GLY A 125 7.48 -7.84 -9.77
C GLY A 125 8.92 -7.73 -10.30
N ASP A 126 9.72 -8.73 -10.01
CA ASP A 126 11.13 -8.86 -10.42
C ASP A 126 11.31 -9.67 -11.72
N GLY A 127 10.20 -10.04 -12.39
CA GLY A 127 10.22 -10.91 -13.58
C GLY A 127 10.30 -12.40 -13.27
N ASN A 128 10.44 -12.79 -11.99
CA ASN A 128 10.33 -14.17 -11.54
C ASN A 128 8.90 -14.49 -11.07
N SER A 129 8.68 -15.72 -10.59
CA SER A 129 7.41 -16.06 -9.91
C SER A 129 7.23 -15.18 -8.68
N SER A 130 6.01 -14.66 -8.54
CA SER A 130 5.54 -13.88 -7.40
C SER A 130 4.53 -14.67 -6.54
N ASP A 131 4.44 -15.98 -6.75
CA ASP A 131 3.50 -16.86 -6.05
C ASP A 131 3.83 -16.98 -4.56
N ASP A 132 5.05 -16.61 -4.15
CA ASP A 132 5.47 -16.58 -2.76
C ASP A 132 4.88 -15.40 -1.96
N ILE A 133 4.34 -14.38 -2.64
CA ILE A 133 3.70 -13.24 -2.00
C ILE A 133 2.27 -13.57 -1.62
N LYS A 134 1.98 -13.58 -0.32
CA LYS A 134 0.66 -14.01 0.21
C LYS A 134 -0.21 -12.89 0.77
N ILE A 135 0.30 -11.67 0.81
CA ILE A 135 -0.40 -10.49 1.33
C ILE A 135 -0.54 -9.42 0.24
N PRO A 136 -1.65 -8.65 0.23
CA PRO A 136 -1.88 -7.60 -0.74
C PRO A 136 -0.96 -6.40 -0.51
N PHE A 137 -0.70 -5.65 -1.58
CA PHE A 137 0.07 -4.41 -1.54
C PHE A 137 -0.61 -3.30 -2.33
N VAL A 138 -0.56 -2.08 -1.78
CA VAL A 138 -1.04 -0.85 -2.42
C VAL A 138 0.06 0.21 -2.43
N PHE A 139 0.12 0.99 -3.50
CA PHE A 139 1.01 2.13 -3.63
C PHE A 139 0.25 3.43 -3.39
N LEU A 140 0.71 4.28 -2.47
CA LEU A 140 0.20 5.64 -2.32
C LEU A 140 1.24 6.63 -2.83
N PHE A 141 0.81 7.55 -3.69
CA PHE A 141 1.61 8.71 -4.07
C PHE A 141 1.85 9.61 -2.86
N HIS A 142 2.80 10.53 -2.98
CA HIS A 142 3.32 11.29 -1.85
C HIS A 142 2.25 12.05 -1.08
N ASN A 143 1.32 12.71 -1.78
CA ASN A 143 0.31 13.54 -1.13
C ASN A 143 -0.67 12.68 -0.32
N GLU A 144 -1.15 11.57 -0.90
CA GLU A 144 -2.03 10.62 -0.23
C GLU A 144 -1.30 9.93 0.94
N ALA A 145 -0.06 9.48 0.71
CA ALA A 145 0.79 8.88 1.74
C ALA A 145 1.01 9.84 2.92
N SER A 146 1.20 11.14 2.65
CA SER A 146 1.43 12.15 3.68
C SER A 146 0.20 12.33 4.58
N GLU A 147 -1.01 12.28 4.02
CA GLU A 147 -2.24 12.33 4.81
C GLU A 147 -2.37 11.13 5.76
N LEU A 148 -2.11 9.92 5.26
CA LEU A 148 -2.12 8.71 6.10
C LEU A 148 -1.05 8.75 7.19
N VAL A 149 0.18 9.11 6.83
CA VAL A 149 1.29 9.20 7.80
C VAL A 149 1.03 10.28 8.85
N ARG A 150 0.43 11.40 8.48
CA ARG A 150 0.03 12.45 9.43
C ARG A 150 -1.02 11.91 10.41
N ALA A 151 -2.01 11.17 9.93
CA ALA A 151 -3.01 10.55 10.79
C ALA A 151 -2.37 9.56 11.77
N VAL A 152 -1.44 8.70 11.32
CA VAL A 152 -0.71 7.75 12.17
C VAL A 152 0.16 8.46 13.20
N LYS A 153 0.81 9.57 12.84
CA LYS A 153 1.63 10.34 13.79
C LYS A 153 0.80 11.08 14.83
N ASN A 154 -0.35 11.62 14.43
CA ASN A 154 -1.20 12.42 15.32
C ASN A 154 -2.12 11.56 16.19
N GLY A 155 -2.67 10.47 15.64
CA GLY A 155 -3.53 9.52 16.34
C GLY A 155 -2.78 8.40 17.06
N GLY A 156 -1.44 8.35 16.92
CA GLY A 156 -0.63 7.22 17.36
C GLY A 156 -0.84 5.96 16.49
N SER A 157 -0.32 4.82 16.95
CA SER A 157 -0.39 3.53 16.24
C SER A 157 -1.79 2.91 16.13
N ASP A 158 -2.87 3.67 16.39
CA ASP A 158 -4.26 3.20 16.46
C ASP A 158 -5.10 3.55 15.21
N VAL A 159 -4.49 4.12 14.16
CA VAL A 159 -5.20 4.36 12.90
C VAL A 159 -5.52 3.03 12.22
N ILE A 160 -6.81 2.67 12.21
CA ILE A 160 -7.33 1.53 11.47
C ILE A 160 -7.51 1.92 10.00
N VAL A 161 -6.86 1.16 9.13
CA VAL A 161 -6.94 1.30 7.69
C VAL A 161 -7.74 0.13 7.11
N THR A 162 -8.56 0.43 6.12
CA THR A 162 -9.16 -0.54 5.22
C THR A 162 -8.55 -0.40 3.83
N ILE A 163 -8.11 -1.51 3.27
CA ILE A 163 -7.70 -1.65 1.86
C ILE A 163 -8.78 -2.45 1.14
#